data_AF-A0A7S3KGN9-F1
#
_entry.id   AF-A0A7S3KGN9-F1
#
_cell.length_a   1.000
_cell.length_b   1.000
_cell.length_c   1.000
_cell.angle_alpha   90.00
_cell.angle_beta   90.00
_cell.angle_gamma   90.00
#
_symmetry.space_group_name_H-M   'P 1'
#
loop_
_entity.id
_entity.type
_entity.pdbx_description
1 polymer ?
#
loop_
_entity_poly.entity_id
_entity_poly.type
_entity_poly.pdbx_seq_one_letter_code
_entity_poly.pdbx_strand_id
1 'polypeptide(L)'
;MEGAKILGLEKNSISGDLGTSSLGHSRLFNYTPGFPLRNEMYEDSKKMWKEIEEKTQTEILHYTKLLYLGRPDWRLIKDAKKEIPEEEFLSPEKISEMYPAFENIPGDYTGFHIEDAGIIKSKVALQVYTDMC
;
A
#
# COMPACT_ATOMS: atom_id res chain seq x y z
N MET A 1 -17.52 -18.24 -4.71
CA MET A 1 -17.07 -19.50 -4.06
C MET A 1 -18.25 -20.22 -3.42
N GLU A 2 -19.40 -20.31 -4.09
CA GLU A 2 -20.53 -20.99 -3.47
C GLU A 2 -20.49 -22.48 -3.85
N GLY A 3 -20.40 -23.33 -2.82
CA GLY A 3 -20.58 -24.78 -2.94
C GLY A 3 -19.31 -25.64 -3.06
N ALA A 4 -18.11 -25.05 -3.07
CA ALA A 4 -16.87 -25.84 -3.05
C ALA A 4 -16.53 -26.33 -1.64
N LYS A 5 -16.12 -27.60 -1.50
CA LYS A 5 -15.51 -28.10 -0.26
C LYS A 5 -14.03 -27.69 -0.26
N ILE A 6 -13.63 -26.87 0.69
CA ILE A 6 -12.29 -26.28 0.77
C ILE A 6 -11.54 -26.89 1.96
N LEU A 7 -10.28 -27.24 1.74
CA LEU A 7 -9.34 -27.65 2.79
C LEU A 7 -8.18 -26.64 2.84
N GLY A 8 -8.12 -25.83 3.88
CA GLY A 8 -6.97 -24.98 4.19
C GLY A 8 -5.94 -25.76 5.01
N LEU A 9 -4.67 -25.73 4.59
CA LEU A 9 -3.57 -26.38 5.30
C LEU A 9 -2.55 -25.32 5.74
N GLU A 10 -2.37 -25.18 7.05
CA GLU A 10 -1.38 -24.30 7.68
C GLU A 10 -0.49 -25.15 8.60
N LYS A 11 0.83 -24.93 8.53
CA LYS A 11 1.78 -25.70 9.33
C LYS A 11 1.81 -25.23 10.79
N ASN A 12 1.40 -23.99 11.05
CA ASN A 12 1.45 -23.35 12.35
C ASN A 12 0.10 -23.42 13.07
N SER A 13 0.12 -23.43 14.39
CA SER A 13 -1.09 -23.44 15.21
C SER A 13 -1.86 -22.12 15.20
N ILE A 14 -1.18 -21.02 14.87
CA ILE A 14 -1.76 -19.68 14.76
C ILE A 14 -1.57 -19.20 13.32
N SER A 15 -2.68 -18.86 12.66
CA SER A 15 -2.65 -18.35 11.29
C SER A 15 -1.82 -17.06 11.21
N GLY A 16 -0.85 -17.03 10.30
CA GLY A 16 -0.02 -15.84 10.07
C GLY A 16 1.08 -15.56 11.10
N ASP A 17 1.37 -16.47 12.02
CA ASP A 17 2.32 -16.19 13.11
C ASP A 17 3.80 -16.22 12.67
N LEU A 18 4.13 -16.96 11.61
CA LEU A 18 5.49 -17.10 11.08
C LEU A 18 5.63 -16.77 9.58
N GLY A 19 4.59 -16.21 8.95
CA GLY A 19 4.59 -15.82 7.54
C GLY A 19 5.15 -14.40 7.30
N THR A 20 5.97 -14.22 6.26
CA THR A 20 6.56 -12.91 5.94
C THR A 20 5.52 -11.83 5.58
N SER A 21 4.36 -12.23 5.08
CA SER A 21 3.25 -11.32 4.73
C SER A 21 2.36 -10.94 5.93
N SER A 22 2.51 -11.62 7.06
CA SER A 22 1.64 -11.50 8.23
C SER A 22 2.36 -11.05 9.51
N LEU A 23 3.70 -11.09 9.51
CA LEU A 23 4.53 -10.52 10.58
C LEU A 23 4.39 -8.98 10.64
N GLY A 24 4.19 -8.41 11.82
CA GLY A 24 3.93 -6.97 12.00
C GLY A 24 2.44 -6.59 11.87
N HIS A 25 2.14 -5.28 11.93
CA HIS A 25 0.76 -4.79 12.03
C HIS A 25 0.14 -4.37 10.70
N SER A 26 0.96 -3.87 9.75
CA SER A 26 0.47 -3.28 8.52
C SER A 26 1.29 -3.66 7.29
N ARG A 27 0.70 -3.49 6.11
CA ARG A 27 1.37 -3.56 4.80
C ARG A 27 1.00 -2.36 3.96
N LEU A 28 1.99 -1.81 3.26
CA LEU A 28 1.76 -0.74 2.31
C LEU A 28 0.88 -1.25 1.16
N PHE A 29 -0.11 -0.46 0.80
CA PHE A 29 -1.00 -0.66 -0.32
C PHE A 29 -0.97 0.58 -1.20
N ASN A 30 -0.43 0.47 -2.42
CA ASN A 30 -0.20 1.66 -3.23
C ASN A 30 -0.05 1.35 -4.71
N TYR A 31 -0.40 2.33 -5.54
CA TYR A 31 0.07 2.46 -6.90
C TYR A 31 1.60 2.66 -6.96
N THR A 32 2.29 2.03 -7.91
CA THR A 32 3.75 2.20 -8.09
C THR A 32 4.06 2.61 -9.54
N PRO A 33 4.58 3.83 -9.77
CA PRO A 33 4.94 4.27 -11.11
C PRO A 33 5.92 3.33 -11.84
N GLY A 34 5.73 3.14 -13.14
CA GLY A 34 6.56 2.25 -13.96
C GLY A 34 6.24 0.76 -13.86
N PHE A 35 5.15 0.37 -13.20
CA PHE A 35 4.72 -1.03 -13.05
C PHE A 35 3.25 -1.25 -13.47
N PRO A 36 2.93 -1.17 -14.78
CA PRO A 36 1.54 -1.15 -15.26
C PRO A 36 0.73 -2.38 -14.83
N LEU A 37 1.26 -3.59 -15.01
CA LEU A 37 0.56 -4.83 -14.60
C LEU A 37 0.27 -4.87 -13.09
N ARG A 38 1.20 -4.37 -12.27
CA ARG A 38 0.99 -4.29 -10.82
C ARG A 38 -0.11 -3.27 -10.48
N ASN A 39 -0.19 -2.19 -11.24
CA ASN A 39 -1.17 -1.14 -11.02
C ASN A 39 -2.58 -1.55 -11.49
N GLU A 40 -2.70 -2.39 -12.51
CA GLU A 40 -3.97 -3.07 -12.86
C GLU A 40 -4.44 -3.96 -11.70
N MET A 41 -3.54 -4.80 -11.17
CA MET A 41 -3.86 -5.65 -10.01
C MET A 41 -4.21 -4.85 -8.76
N TYR A 42 -3.61 -3.67 -8.59
CA TYR A 42 -3.92 -2.75 -7.50
C TYR A 42 -5.36 -2.22 -7.59
N GLU A 43 -5.83 -1.82 -8.77
CA GLU A 43 -7.21 -1.38 -8.98
C GLU A 43 -8.23 -2.48 -8.72
N ASP A 44 -7.93 -3.72 -9.12
CA ASP A 44 -8.81 -4.84 -8.80
C ASP A 44 -8.78 -5.18 -7.31
N SER A 45 -7.61 -5.09 -6.67
CA SER A 45 -7.47 -5.29 -5.22
C SER A 45 -8.27 -4.26 -4.42
N LYS A 46 -8.35 -3.00 -4.87
CA LYS A 46 -9.19 -1.95 -4.24
C LYS A 46 -10.65 -2.38 -4.16
N LYS A 47 -11.19 -2.93 -5.25
CA LYS A 47 -12.58 -3.42 -5.30
C LYS A 47 -12.77 -4.59 -4.34
N MET A 48 -11.84 -5.54 -4.35
CA MET A 48 -11.91 -6.73 -3.48
C MET A 48 -11.88 -6.36 -2.00
N TRP A 49 -11.00 -5.44 -1.58
CA TRP A 49 -10.96 -4.99 -0.19
C TRP A 49 -12.27 -4.33 0.23
N LYS A 50 -12.77 -3.41 -0.59
CA LYS A 50 -14.05 -2.73 -0.33
C LYS A 50 -15.20 -3.73 -0.17
N GLU A 51 -15.30 -4.72 -1.06
CA GLU A 51 -16.34 -5.75 -0.96
C GLU A 51 -16.27 -6.56 0.34
N ILE A 52 -15.07 -6.85 0.84
CA ILE A 52 -14.88 -7.62 2.09
C ILE A 52 -15.23 -6.76 3.29
N GLU A 53 -14.80 -5.50 3.32
CA GLU A 53 -15.14 -4.56 4.38
C GLU A 53 -16.65 -4.33 4.44
N GLU A 54 -17.33 -4.21 3.30
CA GLU A 54 -18.79 -4.11 3.22
C GLU A 54 -19.50 -5.37 3.74
N LYS A 55 -18.99 -6.56 3.41
CA LYS A 55 -19.57 -7.83 3.88
C LYS A 55 -19.38 -8.07 5.37
N THR A 56 -18.23 -7.65 5.92
CA THR A 56 -17.82 -7.99 7.29
C THR A 56 -17.96 -6.83 8.27
N GLN A 57 -18.28 -5.64 7.77
CA GLN A 57 -18.35 -4.40 8.56
C GLN A 57 -17.06 -4.14 9.37
N THR A 58 -15.92 -4.57 8.84
CA THR A 58 -14.61 -4.49 9.50
C THR A 58 -13.64 -3.70 8.61
N GLU A 59 -13.04 -2.63 9.14
CA GLU A 59 -12.04 -1.85 8.40
C GLU A 59 -10.69 -2.58 8.37
N ILE A 60 -10.30 -3.03 7.18
CA ILE A 60 -9.07 -3.74 6.84
C ILE A 60 -8.07 -2.80 6.15
N LEU A 61 -8.52 -1.98 5.20
CA LEU A 61 -7.70 -1.08 4.41
C LEU A 61 -7.95 0.37 4.84
N HIS A 62 -6.94 0.98 5.44
CA HIS A 62 -6.98 2.38 5.79
C HIS A 62 -6.29 3.21 4.70
N TYR A 63 -7.06 3.99 3.95
CA TYR A 63 -6.52 4.88 2.92
C TYR A 63 -5.75 6.05 3.54
N THR A 64 -4.58 6.34 2.97
CA THR A 64 -3.69 7.43 3.39
C THR A 64 -2.81 7.85 2.21
N LYS A 65 -2.08 8.96 2.36
CA LYS A 65 -1.12 9.37 1.34
C LYS A 65 0.20 8.63 1.53
N LEU A 66 0.82 8.25 0.42
CA LEU A 66 2.20 7.77 0.42
C LEU A 66 3.09 8.82 -0.22
N LEU A 67 4.06 9.33 0.54
CA LEU A 67 5.12 10.17 -0.01
C LEU A 67 6.26 9.28 -0.53
N TYR A 68 6.59 9.41 -1.80
CA TYR A 68 7.88 9.01 -2.33
C TYR A 68 8.82 10.20 -2.31
N LEU A 69 10.05 9.98 -1.83
CA LEU A 69 11.10 10.99 -1.73
C LEU A 69 12.42 10.35 -2.17
N GLY A 70 13.14 11.00 -3.08
CA GLY A 70 14.42 10.48 -3.56
C GLY A 70 15.10 11.36 -4.60
N ARG A 71 16.24 10.89 -5.11
CA ARG A 71 17.00 11.61 -6.13
C ARG A 71 16.32 11.54 -7.50
N PRO A 72 16.40 12.59 -8.33
CA PRO A 72 15.81 12.64 -9.67
C PRO A 72 16.29 11.54 -10.63
N ASP A 73 17.47 10.97 -10.38
CA ASP A 73 18.04 9.91 -11.20
C ASP A 73 17.57 8.49 -10.81
N TRP A 74 16.88 8.35 -9.67
CA TRP A 74 16.33 7.08 -9.21
C TRP A 74 15.20 6.61 -10.14
N ARG A 75 15.17 5.30 -10.40
CA ARG A 75 14.23 4.70 -11.34
C ARG A 75 12.78 5.08 -11.04
N LEU A 76 12.36 4.99 -9.78
CA LEU A 76 10.99 5.28 -9.40
C LEU A 76 10.61 6.75 -9.65
N ILE A 77 11.50 7.70 -9.32
CA ILE A 77 11.27 9.13 -9.59
C ILE A 77 11.22 9.38 -11.10
N LYS A 78 12.10 8.75 -11.88
CA LYS A 78 12.10 8.85 -13.34
C LYS A 78 10.84 8.30 -13.99
N ASP A 79 10.34 7.17 -13.48
CA ASP A 79 9.12 6.56 -13.99
C ASP A 79 7.90 7.41 -13.59
N ALA A 80 7.87 7.93 -12.36
CA ALA A 80 6.85 8.87 -11.90
C ALA A 80 6.77 10.14 -12.77
N LYS A 81 7.90 10.73 -13.17
CA LYS A 81 7.94 11.92 -14.05
C LYS A 81 7.32 11.69 -15.44
N LYS A 82 7.10 10.45 -15.85
CA LYS A 82 6.43 10.12 -17.12
C LYS A 82 4.91 10.02 -16.97
N GLU A 83 4.44 9.81 -15.75
CA GLU A 83 3.05 9.45 -15.43
C GLU A 83 2.33 10.55 -14.63
N ILE A 84 3.09 11.34 -13.87
CA ILE A 84 2.61 12.37 -12.96
C ILE A 84 3.02 13.76 -13.50
N PRO A 85 2.12 14.76 -13.52
CA PRO A 85 2.45 16.13 -13.91
C PRO A 85 3.60 16.71 -13.07
N GLU A 86 4.49 17.50 -13.69
CA GLU A 86 5.68 18.05 -13.00
C GLU A 86 5.28 18.99 -11.84
N GLU A 87 4.13 19.66 -11.94
CA GLU A 87 3.58 20.52 -10.88
C GLU A 87 3.15 19.77 -9.61
N GLU A 88 2.94 18.45 -9.69
CA GLU A 88 2.63 17.61 -8.53
C GLU A 88 3.88 17.14 -7.78
N PHE A 89 5.07 17.41 -8.33
CA PHE A 89 6.33 17.15 -7.63
C PHE A 89 6.61 18.23 -6.60
N LEU A 90 7.12 17.79 -5.45
CA LEU A 90 7.42 18.60 -4.30
C LEU A 90 8.93 18.81 -4.20
N SER A 91 9.31 20.05 -3.87
CA SER A 91 10.68 20.39 -3.50
C SER A 91 10.99 19.93 -2.07
N PRO A 92 12.27 19.76 -1.70
CA PRO A 92 12.68 19.44 -0.34
C PRO A 92 12.11 20.41 0.71
N GLU A 93 12.04 21.70 0.39
CA GLU A 93 11.49 22.73 1.28
C GLU A 93 10.00 22.50 1.53
N LYS A 94 9.25 22.19 0.46
CA LYS A 94 7.81 21.94 0.59
C LYS A 94 7.53 20.67 1.39
N ILE A 95 8.32 19.63 1.17
CA ILE A 95 8.21 18.38 1.94
C ILE A 95 8.52 18.63 3.42
N SER A 96 9.55 19.41 3.72
CA SER A 96 9.91 19.75 5.11
C SER A 96 8.82 20.58 5.81
N GLU A 97 8.16 21.48 5.09
CA GLU A 97 7.00 22.24 5.59
C GLU A 97 5.82 21.32 5.91
N MET A 98 5.52 20.35 5.01
CA MET A 98 4.42 19.41 5.18
C MET A 98 4.69 18.34 6.25
N TYR A 99 5.95 17.93 6.38
CA TYR A 99 6.39 16.85 7.25
C TYR A 99 7.60 17.31 8.09
N PRO A 100 7.37 18.09 9.16
CA PRO A 100 8.46 18.66 9.97
C PRO A 100 9.39 17.63 10.62
N ALA A 101 8.98 16.35 10.68
CA ALA A 101 9.80 15.25 11.17
C ALA A 101 10.94 14.86 10.21
N PHE A 102 10.87 15.26 8.94
CA PHE A 102 11.98 15.07 8.01
C PHE A 102 12.98 16.21 8.16
N GLU A 103 14.03 15.95 8.94
CA GLU A 103 15.15 16.87 9.09
C GLU A 103 16.17 16.68 7.95
N ASN A 104 16.73 17.79 7.45
CA ASN A 104 17.87 17.80 6.53
C ASN A 104 17.67 17.02 5.20
N ILE A 105 16.52 17.19 4.54
CA ILE A 105 16.29 16.63 3.20
C ILE A 105 17.34 17.23 2.23
N PRO A 106 18.10 16.42 1.48
CA PRO A 106 19.08 16.96 0.54
C PRO A 106 18.45 17.80 -0.56
N GLY A 107 19.09 18.92 -0.93
CA GLY A 107 18.52 19.89 -1.87
C GLY A 107 18.35 19.38 -3.30
N ASP A 108 19.01 18.28 -3.68
CA ASP A 108 18.83 17.63 -4.98
C ASP A 108 17.67 16.64 -5.01
N TYR A 109 16.96 16.42 -3.90
CA TYR A 109 15.85 15.47 -3.84
C TYR A 109 14.56 16.07 -4.39
N THR A 110 13.64 15.20 -4.75
CA THR A 110 12.26 15.55 -5.08
C THR A 110 11.33 14.48 -4.55
N GLY A 111 10.05 14.80 -4.42
CA GLY A 111 9.04 13.83 -4.02
C GLY A 111 7.70 14.05 -4.69
N PHE A 112 6.81 13.09 -4.52
CA PHE A 112 5.43 13.15 -4.99
C PHE A 112 4.56 12.28 -4.08
N HIS A 113 3.25 12.57 -4.05
CA HIS A 113 2.29 11.76 -3.32
C HIS A 113 1.61 10.75 -4.25
N ILE A 114 1.38 9.55 -3.73
CA ILE A 114 0.28 8.70 -4.19
C ILE A 114 -0.89 8.96 -3.26
N GLU A 115 -1.90 9.65 -3.78
CA GLU A 115 -3.04 10.17 -3.02
C GLU A 115 -4.00 9.06 -2.56
N ASP A 116 -4.13 7.99 -3.34
CA ASP A 116 -5.05 6.88 -3.07
C ASP A 116 -4.36 5.67 -2.43
N ALA A 117 -3.15 5.84 -1.89
CA ALA A 117 -2.45 4.78 -1.18
C ALA A 117 -3.15 4.41 0.15
N GLY A 118 -2.57 3.45 0.87
CA GLY A 118 -3.15 2.95 2.09
C GLY A 118 -2.24 2.00 2.86
N ILE A 119 -2.76 1.55 3.99
CA ILE A 119 -2.19 0.50 4.81
C ILE A 119 -3.23 -0.59 5.03
N ILE A 120 -2.85 -1.83 4.71
CA ILE A 120 -3.65 -3.02 5.05
C ILE A 120 -3.28 -3.42 6.47
N LYS A 121 -4.27 -3.56 7.35
CA LYS A 121 -4.12 -4.13 8.69
C LYS A 121 -4.02 -5.65 8.59
N SER A 122 -2.83 -6.17 8.33
CA SER A 122 -2.62 -7.57 7.89
C SER A 122 -3.18 -8.61 8.85
N LYS A 123 -3.07 -8.39 10.17
CA LYS A 123 -3.65 -9.31 11.16
C LYS A 123 -5.18 -9.30 11.13
N VAL A 124 -5.79 -8.12 10.94
CA VAL A 124 -7.24 -7.98 10.80
C VAL A 124 -7.71 -8.66 9.52
N ALA A 125 -7.01 -8.44 8.39
CA ALA A 125 -7.31 -9.09 7.13
C ALA A 125 -7.32 -10.62 7.29
N LEU A 126 -6.28 -11.19 7.87
CA LEU A 126 -6.18 -12.64 8.09
C LEU A 126 -7.29 -13.18 8.99
N GLN A 127 -7.61 -12.47 10.07
CA GLN A 127 -8.68 -12.86 10.96
C GLN A 127 -10.02 -12.89 10.20
N VAL A 128 -10.35 -11.82 9.47
CA VAL A 128 -11.58 -11.72 8.68
C VAL A 128 -11.68 -12.86 7.66
N TYR A 129 -10.61 -13.15 6.93
CA TYR A 129 -10.63 -14.25 5.95
C TYR A 129 -10.75 -15.63 6.60
N THR A 130 -10.14 -15.84 7.77
CA THR A 130 -10.25 -17.10 8.52
C THR A 130 -11.69 -17.31 9.01
N ASP A 131 -12.34 -16.25 9.51
CA ASP A 131 -13.72 -16.30 10.03
C ASP A 131 -14.77 -16.49 8.92
N MET A 132 -14.42 -16.18 7.67
CA MET A 132 -15.28 -16.38 6.49
C MET A 132 -15.21 -17.80 5.89
N CYS A 133 -14.25 -18.63 6.31
CA CYS A 133 -14.05 -20.00 5.81
C CYS A 133 -14.74 -21.04 6.70
#